data_AF-A0A4Q2LR39-F1
#
_entry.id   AF-A0A4Q2LR39-F1
#
_cell.length_a   1.000
_cell.length_b   1.000
_cell.length_c   1.000
_cell.angle_alpha   90.00
_cell.angle_beta   90.00
_cell.angle_gamma   90.00
#
_symmetry.space_group_name_H-M   'P 1'
#
loop_
_entity.id
_entity.type
_entity.pdbx_description
1 polymer ?
#
loop_
_entity_poly.entity_id
_entity_poly.type
_entity_poly.pdbx_seq_one_letter_code
_entity_poly.pdbx_strand_id
1 'polypeptide(L)'
;MNLRMEQLERRLVDQHHKDLFLQTKHTLTAIDDLADHHRRFQSMQAISGVRIVGSEEALFYETLTQVKEEIVTTLEKTLDDLEHKGDKHYNKNFKDGVE
;
A
#
# COMPACT_ATOMS: atom_id res chain seq x y z
N MET A 1 -3.13 -4.47 9.82
CA MET A 1 -3.55 -3.68 8.65
C MET A 1 -5.04 -3.31 8.68
N ASN A 2 -5.98 -4.23 8.85
CA ASN A 2 -7.44 -3.94 8.77
C ASN A 2 -7.92 -2.80 9.69
N LEU A 3 -7.62 -2.86 11.00
CA LEU A 3 -8.03 -1.81 11.95
C LEU A 3 -7.45 -0.43 11.58
N ARG A 4 -6.22 -0.39 11.07
CA ARG A 4 -5.53 0.82 10.64
C ARG A 4 -6.18 1.43 9.39
N MET A 5 -6.56 0.58 8.43
CA MET A 5 -7.31 1.00 7.26
C MET A 5 -8.71 1.53 7.60
N GLU A 6 -9.41 0.92 8.56
CA GLU A 6 -10.72 1.42 9.03
C GLU A 6 -10.61 2.82 9.68
N GLN A 7 -9.53 3.06 10.43
CA GLN A 7 -9.27 4.38 11.02
C GLN A 7 -8.96 5.43 9.94
N LEU A 8 -8.14 5.07 8.95
CA LEU A 8 -7.82 5.93 7.81
C LEU A 8 -9.07 6.26 6.99
N GLU A 9 -9.95 5.28 6.75
CA GLU A 9 -11.21 5.49 6.04
C GLU A 9 -12.05 6.57 6.71
N ARG A 10 -12.26 6.46 8.04
CA ARG A 10 -13.06 7.42 8.80
C ARG A 10 -12.48 8.82 8.70
N ARG A 11 -11.18 8.98 9.01
CA ARG A 11 -10.49 10.29 8.98
C ARG A 11 -10.53 10.94 7.59
N LEU A 12 -10.32 10.16 6.53
CA LEU A 12 -10.35 10.66 5.14
C LEU A 12 -11.76 11.02 4.68
N VAL A 13 -12.78 10.24 5.07
CA VAL A 13 -14.18 10.56 4.77
C VAL A 13 -14.61 11.85 5.46
N ASP A 14 -14.26 12.02 6.74
CA ASP A 14 -14.59 13.22 7.52
C ASP A 14 -13.96 14.49 6.94
N GLN A 15 -12.85 14.36 6.21
CA GLN A 15 -12.15 15.47 5.54
C GLN A 15 -12.46 15.60 4.04
N HIS A 16 -13.48 14.89 3.53
CA HIS A 16 -13.86 14.91 2.11
C HIS A 16 -12.78 14.40 1.14
N HIS A 17 -11.88 13.53 1.62
CA HIS A 17 -10.80 12.92 0.85
C HIS A 17 -11.03 11.41 0.60
N LYS A 18 -12.28 10.99 0.49
CA LYS A 18 -12.68 9.58 0.27
C LYS A 18 -11.99 8.94 -0.96
N ASP A 19 -11.74 9.71 -2.00
CA ASP A 19 -11.12 9.20 -3.23
C ASP A 19 -9.67 8.74 -3.00
N LEU A 20 -8.92 9.39 -2.11
CA LEU A 20 -7.57 8.95 -1.72
C LEU A 20 -7.60 7.60 -1.00
N PHE A 21 -8.59 7.40 -0.14
CA PHE A 21 -8.81 6.11 0.52
C PHE A 21 -9.15 5.01 -0.50
N LEU A 22 -10.10 5.28 -1.41
CA LEU A 22 -10.50 4.32 -2.44
C LEU A 22 -9.33 3.96 -3.37
N GLN A 23 -8.55 4.95 -3.81
CA GLN A 23 -7.37 4.72 -4.64
C GLN A 23 -6.35 3.83 -3.92
N THR A 24 -6.10 4.09 -2.63
CA THR A 24 -5.20 3.27 -1.83
C THR A 24 -5.72 1.84 -1.71
N LYS A 25 -7.01 1.67 -1.44
CA LYS A 25 -7.65 0.35 -1.39
C LYS A 25 -7.50 -0.42 -2.71
N HIS A 26 -7.78 0.22 -3.84
CA HIS A 26 -7.61 -0.40 -5.15
C HIS A 26 -6.15 -0.79 -5.43
N THR A 27 -5.20 0.05 -5.00
CA THR A 27 -3.76 -0.23 -5.15
C THR A 27 -3.35 -1.45 -4.32
N LEU A 28 -3.82 -1.57 -3.07
CA LEU A 28 -3.57 -2.74 -2.23
C LEU A 28 -4.18 -4.01 -2.84
N THR A 29 -5.40 -3.92 -3.38
CA THR A 29 -6.03 -5.05 -4.09
C THR A 29 -5.22 -5.47 -5.31
N ALA A 30 -4.71 -4.53 -6.11
CA ALA A 30 -3.87 -4.86 -7.26
C ALA A 30 -2.57 -5.59 -6.87
N ILE A 31 -2.02 -5.30 -5.68
CA ILE A 31 -0.85 -6.03 -5.14
C ILE A 31 -1.23 -7.45 -4.71
N ASP A 32 -2.39 -7.64 -4.10
CA ASP A 32 -2.88 -8.98 -3.76
C ASP A 32 -3.15 -9.80 -5.04
N ASP A 33 -3.70 -9.19 -6.09
CA ASP A 33 -3.89 -9.83 -7.40
C ASP A 33 -2.55 -10.22 -8.04
N LEU A 34 -1.52 -9.38 -7.90
CA LEU A 34 -0.16 -9.69 -8.36
C LEU A 34 0.41 -10.92 -7.64
N ALA A 35 0.20 -11.04 -6.33
CA ALA A 35 0.60 -12.20 -5.55
C ALA A 35 -0.08 -13.48 -6.06
N ASP A 36 -1.37 -13.38 -6.38
CA ASP A 36 -2.15 -14.49 -6.94
C ASP A 36 -1.68 -14.89 -8.35
N HIS A 37 -1.36 -13.91 -9.20
CA HIS A 37 -0.78 -14.16 -10.53
C HIS A 37 0.58 -14.85 -10.42
N HIS A 38 1.46 -14.39 -9.52
CA HIS A 38 2.76 -15.00 -9.26
C HIS A 38 2.62 -16.47 -8.84
N ARG A 39 1.72 -16.77 -7.90
CA ARG A 39 1.45 -18.16 -7.47
C ARG A 39 1.02 -19.06 -8.63
N ARG A 40 0.12 -18.58 -9.49
CA ARG A 40 -0.34 -19.34 -10.67
C ARG A 40 0.82 -19.55 -11.66
N PHE A 41 1.62 -18.53 -11.89
CA PHE A 41 2.81 -18.61 -12.73
C PHE A 41 3.81 -19.65 -12.23
N GLN A 42 4.16 -19.63 -10.95
CA GLN A 42 5.07 -20.61 -10.35
C GLN A 42 4.52 -22.03 -10.43
N SER A 43 3.21 -22.19 -10.27
CA SER A 43 2.56 -23.50 -10.43
C SER A 43 2.72 -24.05 -11.86
N MET A 44 2.55 -23.19 -12.89
CA MET A 44 2.78 -23.58 -14.28
C MET A 44 4.24 -23.93 -14.55
N GLN A 45 5.18 -23.17 -13.98
CA GLN A 45 6.61 -23.42 -14.08
C GLN A 45 7.01 -24.75 -13.43
N ALA A 46 6.45 -25.08 -12.26
CA ALA A 46 6.70 -26.37 -11.62
C ALA A 46 6.20 -27.55 -12.46
N ILE A 47 5.01 -27.42 -13.08
CA ILE A 47 4.47 -28.45 -13.98
C ILE A 47 5.37 -28.65 -15.20
N SER A 48 6.01 -27.60 -15.71
CA SER A 48 6.96 -27.68 -16.82
C SER A 48 8.36 -28.18 -16.41
N GLY A 49 8.55 -28.56 -15.14
CA GLY A 49 9.80 -29.10 -14.61
C GLY A 49 10.80 -28.04 -14.14
N VAL A 50 10.42 -26.76 -14.11
CA VAL A 50 11.25 -25.69 -13.54
C VAL A 50 11.23 -25.80 -12.03
N ARG A 51 12.42 -25.84 -11.42
CA ARG A 51 12.56 -25.89 -9.96
C ARG A 51 12.19 -24.54 -9.36
N ILE A 52 11.23 -24.55 -8.44
CA ILE A 52 10.92 -23.38 -7.59
C ILE A 52 11.99 -23.25 -6.51
N VAL A 53 12.54 -22.05 -6.36
CA VAL A 53 13.49 -21.70 -5.32
C VAL A 53 12.73 -21.07 -4.15
N GLY A 54 12.57 -21.81 -3.06
CA GLY A 54 11.74 -21.37 -1.93
C GLY A 54 12.19 -20.06 -1.27
N SER A 55 13.50 -19.74 -1.30
CA SER A 55 14.00 -18.45 -0.79
C SER A 55 13.59 -17.27 -1.66
N GLU A 56 13.50 -17.46 -2.98
CA GLU A 56 13.04 -16.41 -3.90
C GLU A 56 11.53 -16.15 -3.72
N GLU A 57 10.75 -17.21 -3.53
CA GLU A 57 9.32 -17.09 -3.18
C GLU A 57 9.13 -16.32 -1.87
N ALA A 58 9.88 -16.70 -0.82
CA ALA A 58 9.79 -16.03 0.47
C ALA A 58 10.12 -14.53 0.35
N LEU A 59 11.21 -14.20 -0.35
CA LEU A 59 11.62 -12.81 -0.59
C LEU A 59 10.57 -12.03 -1.38
N PHE A 60 9.93 -12.65 -2.38
CA PHE A 60 8.88 -12.01 -3.16
C PHE A 60 7.68 -11.61 -2.28
N TYR A 61 7.13 -12.53 -1.50
CA TYR A 61 5.99 -12.22 -0.62
C TYR A 61 6.35 -11.25 0.51
N GLU A 62 7.57 -11.34 1.05
CA GLU A 62 8.08 -10.37 2.01
C GLU A 62 8.12 -8.97 1.39
N THR A 63 8.64 -8.83 0.18
CA THR A 63 8.70 -7.56 -0.55
C THR A 63 7.30 -6.99 -0.78
N LEU A 64 6.32 -7.81 -1.22
CA LEU A 64 4.95 -7.35 -1.38
C LEU A 64 4.34 -6.87 -0.05
N THR A 65 4.69 -7.51 1.06
CA THR A 65 4.24 -7.09 2.38
C THR A 65 4.82 -5.74 2.78
N GLN A 66 6.12 -5.53 2.55
CA GLN A 66 6.80 -4.26 2.80
C GLN A 66 6.22 -3.13 1.93
N VAL A 67 5.98 -3.39 0.64
CA VAL A 67 5.37 -2.41 -0.28
C VAL A 67 3.98 -1.99 0.18
N LYS A 68 3.13 -2.95 0.61
CA LYS A 68 1.81 -2.62 1.16
C LYS A 68 1.91 -1.74 2.41
N GLU A 69 2.88 -2.01 3.28
CA GLU A 69 3.12 -1.22 4.49
C GLU A 69 3.58 0.22 4.17
N GLU A 70 4.48 0.38 3.20
CA GLU A 70 4.93 1.70 2.76
C GLU A 70 3.80 2.53 2.14
N ILE A 71 2.90 1.89 1.38
CA ILE A 71 1.72 2.55 0.81
C ILE A 71 0.79 3.08 1.91
N VAL A 72 0.49 2.25 2.92
CA VAL A 72 -0.38 2.67 4.03
C VAL A 72 0.29 3.78 4.85
N THR A 73 1.58 3.66 5.12
CA THR A 73 2.37 4.68 5.83
C THR A 73 2.40 6.00 5.05
N THR A 74 2.46 5.93 3.73
CA THR A 74 2.40 7.11 2.86
C THR A 74 1.03 7.78 2.92
N LEU A 75 -0.06 7.00 2.94
CA LEU A 75 -1.41 7.54 3.11
C LEU A 75 -1.57 8.24 4.47
N GLU A 76 -1.00 7.68 5.54
CA GLU A 76 -0.99 8.30 6.87
C GLU A 76 -0.28 9.64 6.88
N LYS A 77 0.94 9.70 6.33
CA LYS A 77 1.69 10.96 6.20
C LYS A 77 0.94 12.00 5.37
N THR A 78 0.28 11.55 4.31
CA THR A 78 -0.52 12.43 3.44
C THR A 78 -1.73 12.98 4.20
N LEU A 79 -2.42 12.13 4.95
CA LEU A 79 -3.55 12.53 5.78
C LEU A 79 -3.12 13.49 6.89
N ASP A 80 -1.99 13.22 7.54
CA ASP A 80 -1.43 14.14 8.52
C ASP A 80 -1.18 15.50 7.86
N ASP A 81 -0.52 15.56 6.69
CA ASP A 81 -0.32 16.83 5.97
C ASP A 81 -1.64 17.56 5.63
N LEU A 82 -2.71 16.82 5.31
CA LEU A 82 -4.05 17.37 5.02
C LEU A 82 -4.77 17.90 6.26
N GLU A 83 -4.50 17.33 7.44
CA GLU A 83 -5.12 17.71 8.72
C GLU A 83 -4.53 19.00 9.31
N HIS A 84 -3.25 19.28 9.08
CA HIS A 84 -2.53 20.40 9.71
C HIS A 84 -2.77 21.78 9.04
N LYS A 85 -3.99 22.04 8.52
CA LYS A 85 -4.34 23.32 7.88
C LYS A 85 -4.19 24.49 8.85
N GLY A 86 -3.09 25.23 8.74
CA GLY A 86 -2.89 26.52 9.40
C GLY A 86 -1.99 26.49 10.65
N ASP A 87 -1.39 25.35 11.01
CA ASP A 87 -0.34 25.34 12.01
C ASP A 87 0.98 25.86 11.42
N LYS A 88 1.40 27.04 11.88
CA LYS A 88 2.63 27.71 11.45
C LYS A 88 3.91 26.99 11.88
N HIS A 89 3.81 26.07 12.83
CA HIS A 89 4.93 25.27 13.34
C HIS A 89 4.92 23.83 12.82
N TYR A 90 3.95 23.47 11.99
CA TYR A 90 3.89 22.13 11.42
C TYR A 90 5.03 21.87 10.43
N ASN A 91 5.72 20.75 10.62
CA ASN A 91 6.74 20.27 9.70
C ASN A 91 6.12 19.22 8.78
N LYS A 92 5.94 19.57 7.50
CA LYS A 92 5.26 18.72 6.51
C LYS A 92 6.03 17.44 6.23
N ASN A 93 5.30 16.34 6.06
CA ASN A 93 5.86 15.07 5.59
C ASN A 93 6.26 15.15 4.12
N PHE A 94 5.43 15.81 3.30
CA PHE A 94 5.68 16.06 1.89
C PHE A 94 5.76 17.58 1.62
N LYS A 95 6.72 17.99 0.79
CA LYS A 95 6.82 19.39 0.38
C LYS A 95 5.65 19.71 -0.56
N ASP A 96 4.95 20.82 -0.32
CA ASP A 96 3.92 21.29 -1.26
C ASP A 96 4.55 21.52 -2.64
N GLY A 97 3.96 20.92 -3.68
CA GLY A 97 4.31 21.20 -5.07
C GLY A 97 5.70 20.74 -5.48
N VAL A 98 6.04 19.47 -5.27
CA VAL A 98 7.13 18.84 -6.04
C VAL A 98 6.52 18.23 -7.30
N GLU A 99 6.64 19.01 -8.39
CA GLU A 99 6.52 18.75 -9.85
C GLU A 99 5.55 17.66 -10.36
#